data_AF-A0A124FZ85-F1
#
_entry.id   AF-A0A124FZ85-F1
#
_cell.length_a   1.000
_cell.length_b   1.000
_cell.length_c   1.000
_cell.angle_alpha   90.00
_cell.angle_beta   90.00
_cell.angle_gamma   90.00
#
_symmetry.space_group_name_H-M   'P 1'
#
loop_
_entity.id
_entity.type
_entity.pdbx_description
1 polymer ?
#
loop_
_entity_poly.entity_id
_entity_poly.type
_entity_poly.pdbx_seq_one_letter_code
_entity_poly.pdbx_strand_id
1 'polypeptide(L)'
;MKTILKIYAWGVTFLLGAIFINFFSGWLGFLSWYNFLGTGELNLRDGLWLFIGYPFLLGFLGYVLNSKNKKRKISSCFHGKKP
;
A
#
# COMPACT_ATOMS: atom_id res chain seq x y z
N MET A 1 -24.12 -1.63 -7.18
CA MET A 1 -23.42 -2.60 -6.31
C MET A 1 -21.91 -2.75 -6.56
N LYS A 2 -21.40 -2.59 -7.79
CA LYS A 2 -19.96 -2.80 -8.12
C LYS A 2 -18.97 -1.80 -7.48
N THR A 3 -19.39 -0.60 -7.11
CA THR A 3 -18.49 0.47 -6.63
C THR A 3 -18.07 0.29 -5.17
N ILE A 4 -19.00 -0.11 -4.29
CA ILE A 4 -18.72 -0.37 -2.87
C ILE A 4 -17.76 -1.54 -2.70
N LEU A 5 -17.97 -2.65 -3.42
CA LEU A 5 -17.05 -3.79 -3.41
C LEU A 5 -15.64 -3.44 -3.89
N LYS A 6 -15.52 -2.53 -4.88
CA LYS A 6 -14.22 -2.02 -5.32
C LYS A 6 -13.52 -1.20 -4.25
N ILE A 7 -14.23 -0.30 -3.58
CA ILE A 7 -13.68 0.51 -2.48
C ILE A 7 -13.24 -0.40 -1.33
N TYR A 8 -14.07 -1.39 -0.99
CA TYR A 8 -13.73 -2.39 0.01
C TYR A 8 -12.45 -3.17 -0.35
N ALA A 9 -12.33 -3.65 -1.58
CA ALA A 9 -11.13 -4.35 -2.04
C ALA A 9 -9.88 -3.46 -2.00
N TRP A 10 -10.01 -2.17 -2.33
CA TRP A 10 -8.92 -1.21 -2.16
C TRP A 10 -8.53 -1.08 -0.68
N GLY A 11 -9.50 -0.90 0.21
CA GLY A 11 -9.27 -0.84 1.66
C GLY A 11 -8.55 -2.07 2.20
N VAL A 12 -8.99 -3.28 1.84
CA VAL A 12 -8.33 -4.54 2.22
C VAL A 12 -6.89 -4.57 1.71
N THR A 13 -6.62 -4.07 0.51
CA THR A 13 -5.27 -4.10 -0.04
C THR A 13 -4.34 -3.13 0.68
N PHE A 14 -4.81 -1.93 1.01
CA PHE A 14 -4.05 -0.98 1.83
C PHE A 14 -3.82 -1.51 3.24
N LEU A 15 -4.81 -2.19 3.82
CA LEU A 15 -4.67 -2.85 5.12
C LEU A 15 -3.56 -3.90 5.10
N LEU A 16 -3.57 -4.80 4.11
CA LEU A 16 -2.51 -5.80 3.96
C LEU A 16 -1.15 -5.13 3.73
N GLY A 17 -1.09 -4.11 2.87
CA GLY A 17 0.13 -3.32 2.65
C GLY A 17 0.68 -2.71 3.92
N ALA A 18 -0.18 -2.11 4.75
CA ALA A 18 0.20 -1.55 6.03
C ALA A 18 0.77 -2.62 6.97
N ILE A 19 0.13 -3.79 7.08
CA ILE A 19 0.63 -4.91 7.89
C ILE A 19 2.03 -5.33 7.44
N PHE A 20 2.25 -5.45 6.13
CA PHE A 20 3.56 -5.81 5.59
C PHE A 20 4.63 -4.76 5.92
N ILE A 21 4.37 -3.47 5.67
CA ILE A 21 5.35 -2.41 5.95
C ILE A 21 5.69 -2.37 7.44
N ASN A 22 4.68 -2.59 8.30
CA ASN A 22 4.87 -2.59 9.75
C ASN A 22 5.65 -3.82 10.26
N PHE A 23 5.53 -4.96 9.57
CA PHE A 23 6.39 -6.12 9.83
C PHE A 23 7.84 -5.86 9.38
N PHE A 24 8.02 -5.27 8.19
CA PHE A 24 9.35 -4.93 7.67
C PHE A 24 10.05 -3.82 8.45
N SER A 25 9.32 -2.87 9.03
CA SER A 25 9.93 -1.83 9.88
C SER A 25 10.61 -2.44 11.11
N GLY A 26 9.96 -3.42 11.74
CA GLY A 26 10.56 -4.20 12.84
C GLY A 26 11.82 -4.94 12.42
N TRP A 27 11.85 -5.52 11.21
CA TRP A 27 13.03 -6.22 10.70
C TRP A 27 14.19 -5.29 10.34
N LEU A 28 13.89 -4.11 9.80
CA LEU A 28 14.88 -3.10 9.38
C LEU A 28 15.38 -2.21 10.55
N GLY A 29 14.86 -2.43 11.77
CA GLY A 29 15.18 -1.61 12.94
C GLY A 29 14.68 -0.17 12.82
N PHE A 30 13.62 0.06 12.06
CA PHE A 30 12.91 1.34 12.03
C PHE A 30 11.71 1.31 12.97
N LEU A 31 11.35 2.47 13.51
CA LEU A 31 10.18 2.58 14.37
C LEU A 31 8.90 2.21 13.59
N SER A 32 8.08 1.36 14.20
CA SER A 32 6.74 1.02 13.71
C SER A 32 5.73 2.04 14.25
N TRP A 33 4.55 2.17 13.62
CA TRP A 33 3.50 3.03 14.16
C TRP A 33 3.06 2.59 15.57
N TYR A 34 3.07 1.29 15.86
CA TYR A 34 2.76 0.78 17.19
C TYR A 34 3.81 1.19 18.23
N ASN A 35 5.09 1.08 17.89
CA ASN A 35 6.16 1.44 18.80
C ASN A 35 6.20 2.96 19.02
N PHE A 36 5.96 3.74 17.97
CA PHE A 36 5.85 5.19 18.06
C PHE A 36 4.70 5.61 18.99
N LEU A 37 3.50 5.05 18.80
CA LEU A 37 2.33 5.39 19.64
C LEU A 37 2.52 4.95 21.10
N GLY A 38 3.30 3.90 21.36
CA GLY A 38 3.56 3.40 22.70
C GLY A 38 4.67 4.14 23.46
N THR A 39 5.67 4.69 22.78
CA THR A 39 6.83 5.34 23.42
C THR A 39 6.82 6.86 23.28
N GLY A 40 6.22 7.40 22.22
CA GLY A 40 6.25 8.84 21.90
C GLY A 40 7.62 9.37 21.48
N GLU A 41 8.67 8.56 21.53
CA GLU A 41 10.02 8.95 21.16
C GLU A 41 10.21 8.86 19.64
N LEU A 42 10.64 9.97 19.04
CA LEU A 42 10.91 10.06 17.61
C LEU A 42 12.30 10.65 17.39
N ASN A 43 13.19 9.83 16.84
CA ASN A 43 14.40 10.34 16.21
C ASN A 43 14.08 10.88 14.81
N LEU A 44 14.88 11.83 14.32
CA LEU A 44 14.73 12.40 12.97
C LEU A 44 14.64 11.33 11.87
N ARG A 45 15.44 10.27 11.97
CA ARG A 45 15.44 9.13 11.03
C ARG A 45 14.09 8.39 11.04
N ASP A 46 13.56 8.12 12.22
CA ASP A 46 12.29 7.40 12.39
C ASP A 46 11.09 8.26 11.98
N GLY A 47 11.15 9.56 12.26
CA GLY A 47 10.18 10.52 11.76
C GLY A 47 10.16 10.56 10.22
N LEU A 48 11.33 10.62 9.58
CA LEU A 48 11.41 10.60 8.11
C LEU A 48 10.84 9.30 7.54
N TRP A 49 11.09 8.17 8.20
CA TRP A 49 10.50 6.89 7.82
C TRP A 49 8.98 6.86 7.98
N LEU A 50 8.44 7.25 9.16
CA LEU A 50 7.00 7.20 9.44
C LEU A 50 6.20 8.15 8.56
N PHE A 51 6.69 9.38 8.35
CA PHE A 51 5.91 10.43 7.70
C PHE A 51 6.17 10.54 6.19
N ILE A 52 7.30 10.04 5.69
CA ILE A 52 7.64 10.10 4.26
C ILE A 52 7.74 8.69 3.67
N GLY A 53 8.58 7.83 4.25
CA GLY A 53 8.80 6.47 3.75
C GLY A 53 7.53 5.61 3.74
N TYR A 54 6.80 5.62 4.85
CA TYR A 54 5.61 4.79 5.05
C TYR A 54 4.45 5.17 4.10
N PRO A 55 4.04 6.46 3.98
CA PRO A 55 3.00 6.86 3.04
C PRO A 55 3.45 6.69 1.59
N PHE A 56 4.74 6.88 1.29
CA PHE A 56 5.28 6.65 -0.05
C PHE A 56 5.16 5.18 -0.48
N LEU A 57 5.49 4.23 0.40
CA LEU A 57 5.34 2.79 0.14
C LEU A 57 3.88 2.38 -0.06
N LEU A 58 2.97 2.90 0.78
CA LEU A 58 1.53 2.69 0.62
C LEU A 58 1.01 3.28 -0.71
N GLY A 59 1.41 4.51 -1.04
CA GLY A 59 1.06 5.16 -2.30
C GLY A 59 1.58 4.41 -3.52
N PHE A 60 2.82 3.90 -3.45
CA PHE A 60 3.42 3.06 -4.48
C PHE A 60 2.63 1.76 -4.67
N LEU A 61 2.21 1.11 -3.60
CA LEU A 61 1.35 -0.07 -3.66
C LEU A 61 0.04 0.24 -4.41
N GLY A 62 -0.59 1.37 -4.09
CA GLY A 62 -1.77 1.87 -4.80
C GLY A 62 -1.54 2.08 -6.30
N TYR A 63 -0.43 2.71 -6.66
CA TYR A 63 -0.05 2.93 -8.06
C TYR A 63 0.19 1.63 -8.82
N VAL A 64 0.91 0.67 -8.24
CA VAL A 64 1.20 -0.63 -8.86
C VAL A 64 -0.10 -1.40 -9.12
N LEU A 65 -1.01 -1.41 -8.17
CA LEU A 65 -2.31 -2.08 -8.31
C LEU A 65 -3.16 -1.43 -9.41
N ASN A 66 -3.17 -0.10 -9.48
CA ASN A 66 -3.88 0.61 -10.53
C ASN A 66 -3.30 0.31 -11.92
N SER A 67 -1.97 0.28 -12.03
CA SER A 67 -1.25 -0.09 -13.26
C SER A 67 -1.56 -1.52 -13.70
N LYS A 68 -1.62 -2.49 -12.78
CA LYS A 68 -2.04 -3.87 -13.08
C LYS A 68 -3.49 -3.94 -13.57
N ASN A 69 -4.38 -3.14 -12.98
CA ASN A 69 -5.78 -3.05 -13.44
C ASN A 69 -5.90 -2.46 -14.84
N LYS A 70 -5.12 -1.40 -15.16
CA LYS A 70 -5.06 -0.82 -16.50
C LYS A 70 -4.58 -1.84 -17.54
N LYS A 71 -3.52 -2.60 -17.23
CA LYS A 71 -2.99 -3.64 -18.13
C LYS A 71 -4.01 -4.76 -18.40
N ARG A 72 -4.72 -5.23 -17.37
CA ARG A 72 -5.77 -6.25 -17.51
C ARG A 72 -6.94 -5.80 -18.39
N LYS A 73 -7.37 -4.54 -18.26
CA LYS A 73 -8.45 -3.98 -19.09
C LYS A 73 -8.04 -3.88 -20.57
N ILE A 74 -6.78 -3.56 -20.84
CA ILE A 74 -6.24 -3.50 -22.20
C ILE A 74 -6.20 -4.91 -22.80
N SER A 75 -5.67 -5.92 -22.09
CA SER A 75 -5.62 -7.29 -22.59
C SER A 75 -7.00 -7.88 -22.91
N SER A 76 -8.05 -7.52 -22.15
CA SER A 76 -9.42 -8.00 -22.45
C SER A 76 -10.02 -7.35 -23.70
N CYS A 77 -9.69 -6.08 -23.99
CA CYS A 77 -10.12 -5.43 -25.24
C CYS A 77 -9.44 -6.03 -26.48
N PHE A 78 -8.20 -6.53 -26.34
CA PHE A 78 -7.49 -7.19 -27.43
C PHE A 78 -7.93 -8.64 -27.64
N HIS A 79 -8.28 -9.38 -26.58
CA HIS A 79 -8.80 -10.75 -26.70
C HIS A 79 -10.29 -10.84 -27.10
N GLY A 80 -11.08 -9.77 -26.91
CA GLY A 80 -12.46 -9.67 -27.41
C GLY A 80 -12.57 -9.31 -28.90
N LYS A 81 -11.43 -9.09 -29.58
CA LYS A 81 -11.34 -8.93 -31.04
C LYS A 81 -10.59 -10.12 -31.64
N LYS A 82 -11.16 -11.32 -31.55
CA LYS A 82 -10.91 -12.34 -32.59
C LYS A 82 -12.11 -12.32 -33.53
N PRO A 83 -11.89 -12.29 -34.87
CA PRO A 83 -12.98 -12.43 -35.84
C PRO A 83 -13.74 -13.75 -35.65
#